data_AF-A0AA40K5Y4-F1
#
_entry.id   AF-A0AA40K5Y4-F1
#
_cell.length_a   1.000
_cell.length_b   1.000
_cell.length_c   1.000
_cell.angle_alpha   90.00
_cell.angle_beta   90.00
_cell.angle_gamma   90.00
#
_symmetry.space_group_name_H-M   'P 1'
#
loop_
_entity.id
_entity.type
_entity.pdbx_description
1 polymer ?
#
loop_
_entity_poly.entity_id
_entity_poly.type
_entity_poly.pdbx_seq_one_letter_code
_entity_poly.pdbx_strand_id
1 'polypeptide(L)'
;MILSTATLLGPLSLLASTASAGPLTSPKRGLIFIPDARFPQDRDAHIWKQNPSPLTWYYNYQAEPSPAFGDLPQSEFEFVPMLWGKPDDKDDTSFLKTVERLVDTRKINITHVLGFNEPDGPRKWGGSDIDPDTAAHVWLKNIAPLRERGIQVGLPACTGSPDGTKWLDTFLKSCSKQLSGKGPTKNCTYDFVNLHWYGSFEGLASHIGSYSATFPDMPLWITEYNLNHQDLPATQSFYNMSSEYFDRLDYVERYSIFGAFRSDVSNVGPNAAMLDPDGQLTDIGAWYLGRPATGVTPSAGLRGVDPRRAVSLFGAAVAGFALLYV
;
A
#
# COMPACT_ATOMS: atom_id res chain seq x y z
N MET A 1 6.58 79.61 18.90
CA MET A 1 7.31 78.36 19.25
C MET A 1 6.30 77.24 19.30
N ILE A 2 6.20 76.45 18.22
CA ILE A 2 5.35 75.25 18.14
C ILE A 2 6.34 74.10 18.03
N LEU A 3 6.47 73.29 19.08
CA LEU A 3 7.32 72.10 19.07
C LEU A 3 6.55 70.95 18.39
N SER A 4 7.13 70.47 17.29
CA SER A 4 6.68 69.29 16.56
C SER A 4 7.30 68.04 17.20
N THR A 5 6.48 67.12 17.70
CA THR A 5 6.93 65.81 18.21
C THR A 5 6.92 64.80 17.07
N ALA A 6 8.12 64.42 16.62
CA ALA A 6 8.32 63.32 15.66
C ALA A 6 8.30 61.98 16.39
N THR A 7 7.35 61.12 16.05
CA THR A 7 7.28 59.71 16.48
C THR A 7 8.19 58.86 15.60
N LEU A 8 9.25 58.30 16.17
CA LEU A 8 10.10 57.29 15.52
C LEU A 8 9.35 55.94 15.49
N LEU A 9 9.03 55.44 14.29
CA LEU A 9 8.64 54.06 14.06
C LEU A 9 9.90 53.20 13.95
N GLY A 10 10.18 52.38 14.96
CA GLY A 10 11.23 51.37 14.92
C GLY A 10 10.82 50.16 14.05
N PRO A 11 11.74 49.50 13.35
CA PRO A 11 11.42 48.36 12.51
C PRO A 11 11.04 47.15 13.37
N LEU A 12 9.83 46.64 13.14
CA LEU A 12 9.33 45.41 13.75
C LEU A 12 9.97 44.21 13.01
N SER A 13 11.04 43.64 13.58
CA SER A 13 11.65 42.42 13.06
C SER A 13 10.72 41.23 13.31
N LEU A 14 9.98 40.80 12.28
CA LEU A 14 9.28 39.51 12.27
C LEU A 14 10.32 38.39 12.23
N LEU A 15 10.58 37.79 13.39
CA LEU A 15 11.22 36.48 13.49
C LEU A 15 10.25 35.44 12.93
N ALA A 16 10.40 35.10 11.65
CA ALA A 16 9.78 33.92 11.09
C ALA A 16 10.41 32.68 11.74
N SER A 17 9.74 32.12 12.75
CA SER A 17 10.05 30.80 13.27
C SER A 17 9.73 29.77 12.19
N THR A 18 10.73 29.38 11.41
CA THR A 18 10.67 28.14 10.62
C THR A 18 10.73 26.98 11.61
N ALA A 19 9.60 26.63 12.20
CA ALA A 19 9.44 25.30 12.77
C ALA A 19 9.62 24.33 11.60
N SER A 20 10.76 23.64 11.56
CA SER A 20 10.88 22.43 10.75
C SER A 20 9.83 21.48 11.30
N ALA A 21 8.68 21.39 10.63
CA ALA A 21 7.74 20.33 10.89
C ALA A 21 8.51 19.03 10.64
N GLY A 22 8.70 18.25 11.70
CA GLY A 22 9.15 16.87 11.54
C GLY A 22 8.18 16.14 10.58
N PRO A 23 8.58 15.00 9.99
CA PRO A 23 7.72 14.27 9.08
C PRO A 23 6.36 14.05 9.75
N LEU A 24 5.29 14.57 9.13
CA LEU A 24 3.93 14.37 9.62
C LEU A 24 3.69 12.86 9.73
N THR A 25 3.33 12.39 10.92
CA THR A 25 2.95 10.99 11.14
C THR A 25 1.44 10.88 11.02
N SER A 26 0.97 9.99 10.15
CA SER A 26 -0.45 9.82 9.88
C SER A 26 -0.88 8.39 10.15
N PRO A 27 -1.95 8.17 10.93
CA PRO A 27 -2.47 6.83 11.21
C PRO A 27 -3.12 6.19 9.99
N LYS A 28 -3.19 6.87 8.83
CA LYS A 28 -3.74 6.35 7.58
C LYS A 28 -2.77 5.41 6.84
N ARG A 29 -1.49 5.42 7.22
CA ARG A 29 -0.42 4.68 6.52
C ARG A 29 -0.52 3.17 6.73
N GLY A 30 -0.54 2.45 5.62
CA GLY A 30 -0.52 1.00 5.58
C GLY A 30 0.76 0.42 5.01
N LEU A 31 0.98 -0.87 5.20
CA LEU A 31 2.09 -1.60 4.62
C LEU A 31 1.61 -2.60 3.57
N ILE A 32 2.16 -2.51 2.37
CA ILE A 32 2.12 -3.60 1.39
C ILE A 32 3.29 -4.53 1.70
N PHE A 33 3.04 -5.63 2.42
CA PHE A 33 4.12 -6.51 2.86
C PHE A 33 4.44 -7.58 1.82
N ILE A 34 5.57 -7.41 1.15
CA ILE A 34 6.10 -8.35 0.17
C ILE A 34 7.47 -8.82 0.69
N PRO A 35 7.56 -9.98 1.37
CA PRO A 35 8.83 -10.46 1.87
C PRO A 35 9.75 -10.84 0.69
N ASP A 36 11.02 -10.47 0.80
CA ASP A 36 12.03 -10.93 -0.14
C ASP A 36 12.31 -12.43 0.08
N ALA A 37 11.97 -13.26 -0.91
CA ALA A 37 12.12 -14.70 -0.84
C ALA A 37 13.58 -15.18 -0.64
N ARG A 38 14.58 -14.30 -0.86
CA ARG A 38 16.00 -14.60 -0.61
C ARG A 38 16.34 -14.63 0.89
N PHE A 39 15.48 -14.07 1.73
CA PHE A 39 15.73 -13.91 3.15
C PHE A 39 14.56 -14.44 4.00
N PRO A 40 14.82 -14.83 5.26
CA PRO A 40 13.75 -15.06 6.22
C PRO A 40 12.82 -13.85 6.33
N GLN A 41 11.50 -14.09 6.37
CA GLN A 41 10.49 -13.00 6.35
C GLN A 41 10.66 -12.01 7.51
N ASP A 42 11.13 -12.49 8.65
CA ASP A 42 11.37 -11.72 9.87
C ASP A 42 12.54 -10.73 9.73
N ARG A 43 13.48 -10.98 8.80
CA ARG A 43 14.65 -10.12 8.58
C ARG A 43 14.24 -8.67 8.31
N ASP A 44 13.41 -8.46 7.30
CA ASP A 44 12.97 -7.12 6.91
C ASP A 44 11.71 -6.71 7.69
N ALA A 45 10.91 -7.66 8.17
CA ALA A 45 9.71 -7.35 8.96
C ALA A 45 10.02 -6.57 10.25
N HIS A 46 11.18 -6.82 10.88
CA HIS A 46 11.59 -6.06 12.07
C HIS A 46 11.66 -4.54 11.80
N ILE A 47 12.04 -4.12 10.59
CA ILE A 47 12.16 -2.71 10.21
C ILE A 47 10.82 -2.00 10.33
N TRP A 48 9.74 -2.65 9.88
CA TRP A 48 8.38 -2.12 9.85
C TRP A 48 7.74 -2.05 11.25
N LYS A 49 8.15 -2.96 12.15
CA LYS A 49 7.67 -3.02 13.54
C LYS A 49 8.41 -2.06 14.49
N GLN A 50 9.62 -1.63 14.13
CA GLN A 50 10.45 -0.84 15.04
C GLN A 50 9.87 0.58 15.23
N ASN A 51 9.82 1.04 16.48
CA ASN A 51 9.39 2.41 16.79
C ASN A 51 10.47 3.46 16.45
N PRO A 52 10.07 4.67 15.98
CA PRO A 52 8.70 5.04 15.63
C PRO A 52 8.24 4.37 14.32
N SER A 53 6.96 3.99 14.28
CA SER A 53 6.26 3.50 13.09
C SER A 53 4.79 4.00 13.13
N PRO A 54 4.34 4.82 12.16
CA PRO A 54 2.96 5.28 12.07
C PRO A 54 2.04 4.27 11.35
N LEU A 55 2.55 3.08 11.02
CA LEU A 55 1.80 2.07 10.28
C LEU A 55 0.73 1.45 11.17
N THR A 56 -0.51 1.43 10.71
CA THR A 56 -1.67 0.93 11.50
C THR A 56 -2.35 -0.29 10.89
N TRP A 57 -2.06 -0.59 9.62
CA TRP A 57 -2.62 -1.73 8.92
C TRP A 57 -1.66 -2.27 7.86
N TYR A 58 -1.85 -3.51 7.44
CA TYR A 58 -1.11 -4.11 6.34
C TYR A 58 -1.94 -5.13 5.58
N TYR A 59 -1.50 -5.39 4.35
CA TYR A 59 -1.92 -6.55 3.57
C TYR A 59 -0.72 -7.13 2.83
N ASN A 60 -0.86 -8.35 2.33
CA ASN A 60 0.23 -9.12 1.72
C ASN A 60 -0.23 -9.85 0.44
N TYR A 61 -1.33 -9.38 -0.17
CA TYR A 61 -2.02 -10.01 -1.30
C TYR A 61 -2.60 -11.42 -1.03
N GLN A 62 -2.67 -11.85 0.23
CA GLN A 62 -3.15 -13.18 0.60
C GLN A 62 -4.40 -13.10 1.50
N ALA A 63 -5.06 -14.24 1.65
CA ALA A 63 -6.14 -14.41 2.61
C ALA A 63 -5.65 -14.57 4.06
N GLU A 64 -4.39 -14.98 4.24
CA GLU A 64 -3.78 -15.29 5.55
C GLU A 64 -2.75 -14.23 5.96
N PRO A 65 -2.68 -13.87 7.26
CA PRO A 65 -1.70 -12.92 7.75
C PRO A 65 -0.28 -13.47 7.64
N SER A 66 0.67 -12.58 7.35
CA SER A 66 2.09 -12.92 7.42
C SER A 66 2.52 -13.28 8.85
N PRO A 67 3.15 -14.45 9.09
CA PRO A 67 3.60 -14.85 10.42
C PRO A 67 4.55 -13.86 11.10
N ALA A 68 5.27 -13.06 10.31
CA ALA A 68 6.23 -12.06 10.80
C ALA A 68 5.61 -10.95 11.67
N PHE A 69 4.28 -10.78 11.61
CA PHE A 69 3.52 -9.83 12.43
C PHE A 69 2.57 -10.54 13.42
N GLY A 70 2.69 -11.86 13.60
CA GLY A 70 1.80 -12.63 14.47
C GLY A 70 1.93 -12.29 15.96
N ASP A 71 2.97 -11.56 16.33
CA ASP A 71 3.20 -11.01 17.67
C ASP A 71 2.50 -9.67 17.92
N LEU A 72 1.98 -9.01 16.88
CA LEU A 72 1.28 -7.72 17.00
C LEU A 72 -0.24 -7.91 17.08
N PRO A 73 -0.93 -7.21 18.00
CA PRO A 73 -2.38 -7.27 18.08
C PRO A 73 -3.04 -6.54 16.90
N GLN A 74 -4.21 -7.02 16.46
CA GLN A 74 -4.97 -6.39 15.37
C GLN A 74 -5.34 -4.92 15.64
N SER A 75 -5.46 -4.52 16.91
CA SER A 75 -5.73 -3.13 17.30
C SER A 75 -4.54 -2.18 17.13
N GLU A 76 -3.33 -2.72 16.97
CA GLU A 76 -2.09 -1.95 16.75
C GLU A 76 -1.67 -2.01 15.28
N PHE A 77 -1.76 -3.20 14.67
CA PHE A 77 -1.41 -3.41 13.27
C PHE A 77 -2.39 -4.38 12.60
N GLU A 78 -3.47 -3.83 12.04
CA GLU A 78 -4.57 -4.59 11.43
C GLU A 78 -4.07 -5.36 10.21
N PHE A 79 -4.40 -6.65 10.13
CA PHE A 79 -4.24 -7.42 8.91
C PHE A 79 -5.52 -7.35 8.10
N VAL A 80 -5.42 -6.96 6.83
CA VAL A 80 -6.55 -6.90 5.90
C VAL A 80 -6.40 -8.03 4.86
N PRO A 81 -7.21 -9.10 4.93
CA PRO A 81 -7.20 -10.16 3.94
C PRO A 81 -7.57 -9.64 2.54
N MET A 82 -6.96 -10.21 1.51
CA MET A 82 -7.25 -9.89 0.12
C MET A 82 -7.61 -11.13 -0.68
N LEU A 83 -8.72 -11.08 -1.42
CA LEU A 83 -8.98 -12.03 -2.50
C LEU A 83 -8.33 -11.51 -3.77
N TRP A 84 -7.04 -11.80 -3.96
CA TRP A 84 -6.23 -11.21 -5.04
C TRP A 84 -6.83 -11.38 -6.44
N GLY A 85 -7.37 -12.56 -6.75
CA GLY A 85 -7.98 -12.84 -8.04
C GLY A 85 -9.05 -13.93 -7.97
N LYS A 86 -9.59 -14.33 -9.12
CA LYS A 86 -10.56 -15.43 -9.15
C LYS A 86 -9.89 -16.80 -8.92
N PRO A 87 -10.54 -17.72 -8.20
CA PRO A 87 -10.16 -19.14 -8.24
C PRO A 87 -10.33 -19.74 -9.65
N ASP A 88 -9.74 -20.93 -9.86
CA ASP A 88 -9.93 -21.69 -11.10
C ASP A 88 -11.40 -22.08 -11.28
N ASP A 89 -12.00 -22.66 -10.23
CA ASP A 89 -13.43 -22.85 -10.12
C ASP A 89 -14.08 -21.60 -9.50
N LYS A 90 -14.90 -20.89 -10.27
CA LYS A 90 -15.59 -19.67 -9.82
C LYS A 90 -16.58 -19.88 -8.67
N ASP A 91 -16.98 -21.12 -8.39
CA ASP A 91 -17.82 -21.48 -7.25
C ASP A 91 -17.02 -21.84 -5.98
N ASP A 92 -15.69 -21.83 -6.04
CA ASP A 92 -14.83 -22.02 -4.87
C ASP A 92 -15.04 -20.87 -3.87
N THR A 93 -15.24 -21.25 -2.60
CA THR A 93 -15.50 -20.36 -1.45
C THR A 93 -14.39 -20.43 -0.39
N SER A 94 -13.20 -20.92 -0.75
CA SER A 94 -12.07 -21.12 0.18
C SER A 94 -11.57 -19.83 0.79
N PHE A 95 -11.70 -18.69 0.08
CA PHE A 95 -11.40 -17.38 0.63
C PHE A 95 -12.34 -17.01 1.76
N LEU A 96 -13.66 -17.06 1.52
CA LEU A 96 -14.68 -16.83 2.55
C LEU A 96 -14.42 -17.71 3.78
N LYS A 97 -14.28 -19.02 3.59
CA LYS A 97 -14.00 -19.98 4.67
C LYS A 97 -12.71 -19.67 5.43
N THR A 98 -11.72 -19.07 4.77
CA THR A 98 -10.47 -18.65 5.42
C THR A 98 -10.69 -17.44 6.30
N VAL A 99 -11.40 -16.42 5.82
CA VAL A 99 -11.75 -15.24 6.64
C VAL A 99 -12.63 -15.65 7.83
N GLU A 100 -13.60 -16.53 7.63
CA GLU A 100 -14.43 -17.07 8.71
C GLU A 100 -13.59 -17.83 9.74
N ARG A 101 -12.64 -18.65 9.31
CA ARG A 101 -11.71 -19.34 10.22
C ARG A 101 -10.85 -18.36 11.03
N LEU A 102 -10.36 -17.28 10.42
CA LEU A 102 -9.59 -16.23 11.10
C LEU A 102 -10.40 -15.62 12.25
N VAL A 103 -11.67 -15.30 12.00
CA VAL A 103 -12.58 -14.71 13.00
C VAL A 103 -13.02 -15.75 14.04
N ASP A 104 -13.57 -16.88 13.61
CA ASP A 104 -14.29 -17.81 14.49
C ASP A 104 -13.35 -18.71 15.28
N THR A 105 -12.26 -19.16 14.66
CA THR A 105 -11.34 -20.12 15.27
C THR A 105 -10.12 -19.43 15.84
N ARG A 106 -9.45 -18.57 15.05
CA ARG A 106 -8.22 -17.89 15.46
C ARG A 106 -8.47 -16.63 16.28
N LYS A 107 -9.74 -16.19 16.40
CA LYS A 107 -10.15 -15.01 17.17
C LYS A 107 -9.43 -13.73 16.76
N ILE A 108 -9.08 -13.62 15.48
CA ILE A 108 -8.51 -12.43 14.88
C ILE A 108 -9.68 -11.52 14.49
N ASN A 109 -9.66 -10.28 15.00
CA ASN A 109 -10.71 -9.29 14.72
C ASN A 109 -10.54 -8.70 13.32
N ILE A 110 -10.96 -9.45 12.30
CA ILE A 110 -10.97 -8.96 10.91
C ILE A 110 -12.12 -7.96 10.75
N THR A 111 -11.79 -6.71 10.48
CA THR A 111 -12.77 -5.64 10.27
C THR A 111 -12.94 -5.25 8.80
N HIS A 112 -11.92 -5.47 7.97
CA HIS A 112 -11.94 -5.12 6.55
C HIS A 112 -11.44 -6.26 5.67
N VAL A 113 -11.89 -6.30 4.42
CA VAL A 113 -11.35 -7.18 3.37
C VAL A 113 -11.18 -6.41 2.05
N LEU A 114 -10.08 -6.67 1.37
CA LEU A 114 -9.79 -6.16 0.02
C LEU A 114 -10.30 -7.13 -1.06
N GLY A 115 -10.89 -6.57 -2.11
CA GLY A 115 -11.29 -7.30 -3.32
C GLY A 115 -10.12 -7.61 -4.25
N PHE A 116 -10.44 -7.86 -5.53
CA PHE A 116 -9.46 -8.27 -6.54
C PHE A 116 -8.40 -7.19 -6.83
N ASN A 117 -7.18 -7.65 -7.12
CA ASN A 117 -6.04 -6.84 -7.52
C ASN A 117 -6.05 -6.64 -9.03
N GLU A 118 -6.23 -5.41 -9.51
CA GLU A 118 -6.17 -5.03 -10.92
C GLU A 118 -6.86 -6.04 -11.85
N PRO A 119 -8.16 -6.32 -11.64
CA PRO A 119 -8.87 -7.28 -12.48
C PRO A 119 -9.01 -6.82 -13.93
N ASP A 120 -8.89 -5.51 -14.19
CA ASP A 120 -8.80 -4.89 -15.51
C ASP A 120 -7.40 -5.01 -16.15
N GLY A 121 -6.39 -5.39 -15.36
CA GLY A 121 -5.00 -5.57 -15.80
C GLY A 121 -4.66 -7.03 -16.10
N PRO A 122 -3.81 -7.31 -17.11
CA PRO A 122 -3.41 -8.67 -17.44
C PRO A 122 -2.41 -9.26 -16.44
N ARG A 123 -2.44 -10.59 -16.24
CA ARG A 123 -1.52 -11.31 -15.32
C ARG A 123 -0.04 -11.06 -15.56
N LYS A 124 0.36 -10.92 -16.83
CA LYS A 124 1.77 -10.65 -17.20
C LYS A 124 2.31 -9.32 -16.66
N TRP A 125 1.45 -8.42 -16.19
CA TRP A 125 1.82 -7.12 -15.61
C TRP A 125 1.54 -7.05 -14.10
N GLY A 126 1.09 -8.15 -13.49
CA GLY A 126 0.75 -8.20 -12.06
C GLY A 126 -0.73 -8.06 -11.75
N GLY A 127 -1.60 -7.93 -12.76
CA GLY A 127 -3.06 -7.89 -12.55
C GLY A 127 -3.71 -9.27 -12.43
N SER A 128 -4.93 -9.33 -11.91
CA SER A 128 -5.65 -10.59 -11.73
C SER A 128 -6.42 -11.07 -12.97
N ASP A 129 -6.57 -10.20 -13.98
CA ASP A 129 -7.13 -10.51 -15.31
C ASP A 129 -8.46 -11.27 -15.24
N ILE A 130 -9.51 -10.53 -14.89
CA ILE A 130 -10.85 -11.04 -14.62
C ILE A 130 -11.88 -10.16 -15.34
N ASP A 131 -12.77 -10.78 -16.11
CA ASP A 131 -13.90 -10.05 -16.68
C ASP A 131 -14.93 -9.66 -15.60
N PRO A 132 -15.66 -8.55 -15.77
CA PRO A 132 -16.61 -8.07 -14.76
C PRO A 132 -17.74 -9.04 -14.36
N ASP A 133 -18.21 -9.91 -15.26
CA ASP A 133 -19.31 -10.85 -14.96
C ASP A 133 -18.83 -12.02 -14.10
N THR A 134 -17.66 -12.58 -14.43
CA THR A 134 -17.00 -13.58 -13.60
C THR A 134 -16.62 -13.00 -12.23
N ALA A 135 -16.06 -11.78 -12.19
CA ALA A 135 -15.73 -11.11 -10.93
C ALA A 135 -16.98 -10.91 -10.06
N ALA A 136 -18.11 -10.52 -10.64
CA ALA A 136 -19.38 -10.38 -9.93
C ALA A 136 -19.86 -11.70 -9.31
N HIS A 137 -19.75 -12.82 -10.03
CA HIS A 137 -20.12 -14.14 -9.51
C HIS A 137 -19.26 -14.52 -8.29
N VAL A 138 -17.94 -14.37 -8.42
CA VAL A 138 -16.98 -14.69 -7.34
C VAL A 138 -17.18 -13.75 -6.14
N TRP A 139 -17.42 -12.46 -6.38
CA TRP A 139 -17.71 -11.47 -5.34
C TRP A 139 -18.94 -11.86 -4.51
N LEU A 140 -20.05 -12.23 -5.16
CA LEU A 140 -21.28 -12.64 -4.49
C LEU A 140 -21.12 -13.92 -3.67
N LYS A 141 -20.16 -14.79 -4.04
CA LYS A 141 -19.85 -16.03 -3.32
C LYS A 141 -18.88 -15.85 -2.17
N ASN A 142 -17.88 -14.97 -2.32
CA ASN A 142 -16.74 -14.90 -1.39
C ASN A 142 -16.67 -13.62 -0.56
N ILE A 143 -17.06 -12.47 -1.12
CA ILE A 143 -16.85 -11.16 -0.50
C ILE A 143 -18.14 -10.61 0.09
N ALA A 144 -19.22 -10.54 -0.70
CA ALA A 144 -20.48 -9.98 -0.25
C ALA A 144 -21.04 -10.60 1.06
N PRO A 145 -20.95 -11.94 1.28
CA PRO A 145 -21.43 -12.54 2.53
C PRO A 145 -20.69 -12.07 3.79
N LEU A 146 -19.45 -11.57 3.67
CA LEU A 146 -18.68 -11.08 4.82
C LEU A 146 -19.32 -9.84 5.46
N ARG A 147 -20.07 -9.05 4.69
CA ARG A 147 -20.82 -7.89 5.20
C ARG A 147 -21.90 -8.29 6.20
N GLU A 148 -22.52 -9.46 6.04
CA GLU A 148 -23.50 -9.99 7.00
C GLU A 148 -22.86 -10.31 8.36
N ARG A 149 -21.52 -10.44 8.39
CA ARG A 149 -20.72 -10.63 9.59
C ARG A 149 -20.16 -9.32 10.17
N GLY A 150 -20.56 -8.18 9.63
CA GLY A 150 -20.07 -6.86 10.04
C GLY A 150 -18.68 -6.51 9.52
N ILE A 151 -18.15 -7.27 8.56
CA ILE A 151 -16.85 -7.00 7.94
C ILE A 151 -17.06 -6.07 6.74
N GLN A 152 -16.33 -4.97 6.70
CA GLN A 152 -16.38 -4.00 5.61
C GLN A 152 -15.63 -4.54 4.39
N VAL A 153 -16.18 -4.37 3.20
CA VAL A 153 -15.58 -4.88 1.96
C VAL A 153 -15.29 -3.78 0.95
N GLY A 154 -14.07 -3.78 0.42
CA GLY A 154 -13.60 -2.81 -0.56
C GLY A 154 -13.80 -3.29 -1.98
N LEU A 155 -14.24 -2.39 -2.88
CA LEU A 155 -14.31 -2.69 -4.31
C LEU A 155 -12.96 -3.18 -4.86
N PRO A 156 -12.96 -3.95 -5.97
CA PRO A 156 -11.71 -4.31 -6.64
C PRO A 156 -10.83 -3.10 -6.93
N ALA A 157 -9.53 -3.20 -6.72
CA ALA A 157 -8.59 -2.13 -6.98
C ALA A 157 -8.15 -2.20 -8.44
N CYS A 158 -8.75 -1.40 -9.32
CA CYS A 158 -8.37 -1.38 -10.72
C CYS A 158 -7.03 -0.65 -10.95
N THR A 159 -6.43 -0.88 -12.12
CA THR A 159 -5.23 -0.13 -12.55
C THR A 159 -5.52 1.38 -12.56
N GLY A 160 -4.47 2.20 -12.44
CA GLY A 160 -4.59 3.67 -12.52
C GLY A 160 -5.03 4.22 -13.89
N SER A 161 -5.43 3.36 -14.82
CA SER A 161 -5.89 3.75 -16.16
C SER A 161 -7.32 4.31 -16.13
N PRO A 162 -7.72 5.12 -17.13
CA PRO A 162 -9.11 5.57 -17.27
C PRO A 162 -10.14 4.46 -17.47
N ASP A 163 -9.71 3.22 -17.76
CA ASP A 163 -10.60 2.09 -17.96
C ASP A 163 -11.00 1.39 -16.65
N GLY A 164 -10.30 1.66 -15.54
CA GLY A 164 -10.60 1.09 -14.24
C GLY A 164 -12.02 1.41 -13.74
N THR A 165 -12.44 2.67 -13.84
CA THR A 165 -13.81 3.07 -13.43
C THR A 165 -14.90 2.48 -14.34
N LYS A 166 -14.60 2.28 -15.64
CA LYS A 166 -15.52 1.61 -16.57
C LYS A 166 -15.66 0.12 -16.25
N TRP A 167 -14.55 -0.53 -15.88
CA TRP A 167 -14.56 -1.91 -15.41
C TRP A 167 -15.40 -2.03 -14.14
N LEU A 168 -15.21 -1.14 -13.16
CA LEU A 168 -15.99 -1.11 -11.91
C LEU A 168 -17.49 -0.88 -12.14
N ASP A 169 -17.86 0.06 -13.03
CA ASP A 169 -19.26 0.29 -13.40
C ASP A 169 -19.90 -0.97 -14.01
N THR A 170 -19.18 -1.64 -14.92
CA THR A 170 -19.65 -2.89 -15.52
C THR A 170 -19.77 -4.00 -14.47
N PHE A 171 -18.80 -4.12 -13.57
CA PHE A 171 -18.80 -5.09 -12.47
C PHE A 171 -19.98 -4.88 -11.54
N LEU A 172 -20.25 -3.65 -11.10
CA LEU A 172 -21.37 -3.32 -10.21
C LEU A 172 -22.73 -3.61 -10.87
N LYS A 173 -22.87 -3.33 -12.17
CA LYS A 173 -24.06 -3.68 -12.96
C LYS A 173 -24.25 -5.20 -13.04
N SER A 174 -23.19 -5.95 -13.34
CA SER A 174 -23.22 -7.42 -13.38
C SER A 174 -23.56 -8.01 -12.01
N CYS A 175 -22.91 -7.54 -10.96
CA CYS A 175 -23.19 -7.96 -9.58
C CYS A 175 -24.64 -7.69 -9.18
N SER A 176 -25.15 -6.49 -9.43
CA SER A 176 -26.56 -6.13 -9.12
C SER A 176 -27.54 -7.01 -9.89
N LYS A 177 -27.27 -7.27 -11.18
CA LYS A 177 -28.09 -8.15 -12.02
C LYS A 177 -28.10 -9.59 -11.49
N GLN A 178 -26.93 -10.15 -11.18
CA GLN A 178 -26.81 -11.52 -10.66
C GLN A 178 -27.46 -11.65 -9.28
N LEU A 179 -27.27 -10.68 -8.39
CA LEU A 179 -27.89 -10.64 -7.06
C LEU A 179 -29.42 -10.53 -7.11
N SER A 180 -29.95 -9.80 -8.08
CA SER A 180 -31.41 -9.63 -8.28
C SER A 180 -32.06 -10.92 -8.81
N GLY A 181 -31.36 -11.68 -9.66
CA GLY A 181 -31.91 -12.87 -10.30
C GLY A 181 -33.18 -12.56 -11.08
N LYS A 182 -34.28 -13.29 -10.78
CA LYS A 182 -35.63 -13.02 -11.31
C LYS A 182 -36.50 -12.16 -10.38
N GLY A 183 -35.95 -11.73 -9.25
CA GLY A 183 -36.66 -11.00 -8.20
C GLY A 183 -36.56 -9.48 -8.36
N PRO A 184 -36.94 -8.73 -7.30
CA PRO A 184 -36.75 -7.29 -7.25
C PRO A 184 -35.29 -6.88 -7.41
N THR A 185 -35.07 -5.70 -8.00
CA THR A 185 -33.73 -5.14 -8.18
C THR A 185 -33.04 -4.94 -6.83
N LYS A 186 -31.85 -5.52 -6.70
CA LYS A 186 -30.92 -5.34 -5.57
C LYS A 186 -29.63 -4.74 -6.10
N ASN A 187 -29.12 -3.73 -5.41
CA ASN A 187 -27.83 -3.15 -5.72
C ASN A 187 -26.72 -4.00 -5.13
N CYS A 188 -25.64 -4.18 -5.89
CA CYS A 188 -24.37 -4.67 -5.33
C CYS A 188 -23.92 -3.73 -4.22
N THR A 189 -23.39 -4.28 -3.14
CA THR A 189 -23.00 -3.50 -1.95
C THR A 189 -21.52 -3.65 -1.66
N TYR A 190 -20.95 -2.58 -1.12
CA TYR A 190 -19.54 -2.39 -0.78
C TYR A 190 -19.47 -1.26 0.25
N ASP A 191 -18.34 -1.14 0.96
CA ASP A 191 -18.20 -0.22 2.10
C ASP A 191 -17.08 0.81 1.89
N PHE A 192 -16.15 0.57 0.96
CA PHE A 192 -15.11 1.51 0.54
C PHE A 192 -14.62 1.21 -0.87
N VAL A 193 -13.87 2.13 -1.47
CA VAL A 193 -13.34 2.02 -2.83
C VAL A 193 -11.83 2.01 -2.82
N ASN A 194 -11.25 0.98 -3.44
CA ASN A 194 -9.80 0.86 -3.61
C ASN A 194 -9.37 1.45 -4.95
N LEU A 195 -8.19 2.05 -5.00
CA LEU A 195 -7.58 2.55 -6.24
C LEU A 195 -6.07 2.38 -6.23
N HIS A 196 -5.51 2.14 -7.42
CA HIS A 196 -4.07 2.10 -7.66
C HIS A 196 -3.61 3.27 -8.51
N TRP A 197 -2.36 3.72 -8.33
CA TRP A 197 -1.78 4.75 -9.19
C TRP A 197 -0.26 4.65 -9.34
N TYR A 198 0.21 4.56 -10.58
CA TYR A 198 1.63 4.69 -10.91
C TYR A 198 1.84 5.79 -11.94
N GLY A 199 2.43 6.92 -11.54
CA GLY A 199 2.58 8.09 -12.41
C GLY A 199 2.78 9.39 -11.63
N SER A 200 2.60 10.54 -12.30
CA SER A 200 2.83 11.85 -11.67
C SER A 200 1.84 12.16 -10.54
N PHE A 201 2.20 13.13 -9.69
CA PHE A 201 1.34 13.58 -8.59
C PHE A 201 0.07 14.26 -9.09
N GLU A 202 0.14 15.03 -10.17
CA GLU A 202 -1.03 15.70 -10.76
C GLU A 202 -2.03 14.67 -11.29
N GLY A 203 -1.52 13.61 -11.91
CA GLY A 203 -2.35 12.49 -12.36
C GLY A 203 -3.00 11.76 -11.18
N LEU A 204 -2.25 11.50 -10.09
CA LEU A 204 -2.78 10.92 -8.86
C LEU A 204 -3.91 11.75 -8.27
N ALA A 205 -3.71 13.06 -8.11
CA ALA A 205 -4.71 13.96 -7.55
C ALA A 205 -5.98 14.02 -8.42
N SER A 206 -5.81 14.07 -9.75
CA SER A 206 -6.92 14.00 -10.71
C SER A 206 -7.67 12.66 -10.63
N HIS A 207 -6.93 11.54 -10.50
CA HIS A 207 -7.50 10.21 -10.42
C HIS A 207 -8.35 10.05 -9.15
N ILE A 208 -7.84 10.47 -7.99
CA ILE A 208 -8.57 10.51 -6.72
C ILE A 208 -9.83 11.37 -6.84
N GLY A 209 -9.73 12.55 -7.45
CA GLY A 209 -10.89 13.42 -7.70
C GLY A 209 -11.96 12.74 -8.55
N SER A 210 -11.57 11.98 -9.57
CA SER A 210 -12.52 11.27 -10.43
C SER A 210 -13.20 10.09 -9.71
N TYR A 211 -12.48 9.36 -8.87
CA TYR A 211 -13.06 8.30 -8.03
C TYR A 211 -14.02 8.87 -6.98
N SER A 212 -13.64 9.95 -6.30
CA SER A 212 -14.50 10.65 -5.33
C SER A 212 -15.80 11.14 -5.97
N ALA A 213 -15.74 11.64 -7.21
CA ALA A 213 -16.94 12.05 -7.95
C ALA A 213 -17.81 10.86 -8.42
N THR A 214 -17.18 9.72 -8.76
CA THR A 214 -17.87 8.51 -9.23
C THR A 214 -18.55 7.76 -8.08
N PHE A 215 -17.93 7.78 -6.90
CA PHE A 215 -18.38 7.11 -5.68
C PHE A 215 -18.57 8.13 -4.56
N PRO A 216 -19.61 8.99 -4.64
CA PRO A 216 -19.84 10.02 -3.64
C PRO A 216 -20.07 9.38 -2.26
N ASP A 217 -19.60 10.08 -1.22
CA ASP A 217 -19.75 9.69 0.20
C ASP A 217 -19.08 8.35 0.58
N MET A 218 -18.26 7.77 -0.30
CA MET A 218 -17.53 6.55 -0.03
C MET A 218 -16.08 6.84 0.42
N PRO A 219 -15.59 6.16 1.46
CA PRO A 219 -14.17 6.18 1.79
C PRO A 219 -13.31 5.65 0.64
N LEU A 220 -12.18 6.30 0.41
CA LEU A 220 -11.17 5.88 -0.53
C LEU A 220 -9.97 5.29 0.20
N TRP A 221 -9.53 4.13 -0.29
CA TRP A 221 -8.31 3.47 0.12
C TRP A 221 -7.35 3.43 -1.08
N ILE A 222 -6.21 4.09 -0.96
CA ILE A 222 -5.18 4.08 -2.00
C ILE A 222 -4.24 2.92 -1.69
N THR A 223 -4.62 1.73 -2.13
CA THR A 223 -3.96 0.48 -1.76
C THR A 223 -2.60 0.30 -2.42
N GLU A 224 -2.37 0.91 -3.57
CA GLU A 224 -1.04 1.03 -4.17
C GLU A 224 -0.84 2.37 -4.83
N TYR A 225 0.28 3.02 -4.56
CA TYR A 225 0.73 4.14 -5.37
C TYR A 225 2.25 4.29 -5.39
N ASN A 226 2.81 4.79 -6.49
CA ASN A 226 4.18 5.32 -6.53
C ASN A 226 4.45 6.14 -7.81
N LEU A 227 5.64 6.75 -7.90
CA LEU A 227 6.17 7.32 -9.13
C LEU A 227 7.21 6.35 -9.73
N ASN A 228 6.80 5.56 -10.71
CA ASN A 228 7.60 4.47 -11.25
C ASN A 228 8.69 4.95 -12.24
N HIS A 229 9.85 4.31 -12.16
CA HIS A 229 10.99 4.48 -13.06
C HIS A 229 11.49 5.93 -13.24
N GLN A 230 11.31 6.77 -12.23
CA GLN A 230 11.85 8.14 -12.21
C GLN A 230 13.17 8.24 -11.42
N ASP A 231 13.82 9.40 -11.54
CA ASP A 231 15.02 9.69 -10.76
C ASP A 231 14.73 9.86 -9.26
N LEU A 232 15.79 9.81 -8.45
CA LEU A 232 15.66 9.88 -7.00
C LEU A 232 15.04 11.21 -6.51
N PRO A 233 15.46 12.39 -7.01
CA PRO A 233 14.82 13.65 -6.62
C PRO A 233 13.32 13.70 -6.94
N ALA A 234 12.89 13.20 -8.10
CA ALA A 234 11.48 13.18 -8.49
C ALA A 234 10.65 12.23 -7.61
N THR A 235 11.15 11.02 -7.32
CA THR A 235 10.47 10.05 -6.45
C THR A 235 10.36 10.56 -5.01
N GLN A 236 11.41 11.19 -4.48
CA GLN A 236 11.38 11.84 -3.16
C GLN A 236 10.39 13.01 -3.11
N SER A 237 10.36 13.85 -4.15
CA SER A 237 9.40 14.96 -4.27
C SER A 237 7.96 14.45 -4.32
N PHE A 238 7.70 13.43 -5.15
CA PHE A 238 6.40 12.78 -5.25
C PHE A 238 5.91 12.22 -3.91
N TYR A 239 6.79 11.53 -3.17
CA TYR A 239 6.47 11.01 -1.84
C TYR A 239 6.02 12.13 -0.89
N ASN A 240 6.78 13.23 -0.82
CA ASN A 240 6.46 14.33 0.08
C ASN A 240 5.12 14.98 -0.29
N MET A 241 4.87 15.25 -1.57
CA MET A 241 3.59 15.83 -2.02
C MET A 241 2.40 14.90 -1.78
N SER A 242 2.54 13.61 -2.11
CA SER A 242 1.45 12.62 -1.99
C SER A 242 1.07 12.33 -0.54
N SER A 243 2.05 12.11 0.34
CA SER A 243 1.78 11.85 1.76
C SER A 243 1.11 13.04 2.45
N GLU A 244 1.62 14.25 2.24
CA GLU A 244 1.02 15.48 2.76
C GLU A 244 -0.41 15.69 2.24
N TYR A 245 -0.65 15.38 0.96
CA TYR A 245 -1.97 15.50 0.34
C TYR A 245 -2.98 14.53 0.95
N PHE A 246 -2.65 13.24 1.08
CA PHE A 246 -3.55 12.23 1.64
C PHE A 246 -3.90 12.47 3.11
N ASP A 247 -2.94 13.01 3.87
CA ASP A 247 -3.15 13.34 5.28
C ASP A 247 -4.23 14.43 5.46
N ARG A 248 -4.44 15.31 4.45
CA ARG A 248 -5.47 16.37 4.48
C ARG A 248 -6.84 15.97 3.93
N LEU A 249 -6.94 14.85 3.20
CA LEU A 249 -8.21 14.42 2.59
C LEU A 249 -8.97 13.53 3.56
N ASP A 250 -10.05 14.03 4.17
CA ASP A 250 -10.83 13.27 5.16
C ASP A 250 -11.44 11.98 4.58
N TYR A 251 -11.86 11.99 3.31
CA TYR A 251 -12.41 10.83 2.61
C TYR A 251 -11.35 9.82 2.16
N VAL A 252 -10.05 10.15 2.28
CA VAL A 252 -8.97 9.16 2.16
C VAL A 252 -8.71 8.61 3.56
N GLU A 253 -9.19 7.40 3.82
CA GLU A 253 -9.03 6.76 5.13
C GLU A 253 -7.69 6.05 5.26
N ARG A 254 -7.22 5.44 4.17
CA ARG A 254 -6.02 4.60 4.16
C ARG A 254 -5.22 4.74 2.89
N TYR A 255 -3.90 4.67 3.00
CA TYR A 255 -3.01 4.63 1.85
C TYR A 255 -1.76 3.81 2.11
N SER A 256 -1.23 3.18 1.07
CA SER A 256 0.02 2.42 1.13
C SER A 256 0.88 2.67 -0.11
N ILE A 257 2.07 3.25 0.11
CA ILE A 257 3.03 3.48 -0.97
C ILE A 257 3.70 2.15 -1.34
N PHE A 258 3.66 1.79 -2.62
CA PHE A 258 4.21 0.53 -3.11
C PHE A 258 5.73 0.63 -3.22
N GLY A 259 6.44 0.20 -2.18
CA GLY A 259 7.89 0.32 -2.13
C GLY A 259 8.57 -0.45 -0.99
N ALA A 260 7.83 -1.23 -0.19
CA ALA A 260 8.35 -1.90 1.00
C ALA A 260 9.16 -3.18 0.70
N PHE A 261 10.14 -3.04 -0.20
CA PHE A 261 11.05 -4.07 -0.66
C PHE A 261 12.42 -3.45 -0.96
N ARG A 262 13.40 -4.30 -1.25
CA ARG A 262 14.76 -3.89 -1.60
C ARG A 262 14.84 -3.36 -3.02
N SER A 263 15.64 -2.33 -3.23
CA SER A 263 15.71 -1.59 -4.49
C SER A 263 16.20 -2.42 -5.68
N ASP A 264 16.95 -3.50 -5.44
CA ASP A 264 17.47 -4.41 -6.47
C ASP A 264 16.41 -5.38 -7.02
N VAL A 265 15.28 -5.55 -6.33
CA VAL A 265 14.14 -6.36 -6.79
C VAL A 265 12.92 -5.52 -7.16
N SER A 266 13.04 -4.20 -7.14
CA SER A 266 11.95 -3.27 -7.45
C SER A 266 11.53 -3.35 -8.93
N ASN A 267 10.28 -3.71 -9.18
CA ASN A 267 9.64 -3.65 -10.50
C ASN A 267 9.13 -2.25 -10.87
N VAL A 268 9.15 -1.28 -9.94
CA VAL A 268 8.80 0.13 -10.17
C VAL A 268 10.01 1.05 -10.22
N GLY A 269 11.21 0.47 -10.32
CA GLY A 269 12.49 1.17 -10.34
C GLY A 269 13.12 1.29 -8.95
N PRO A 270 14.47 1.27 -8.84
CA PRO A 270 15.16 1.20 -7.56
C PRO A 270 14.90 2.42 -6.68
N ASN A 271 14.71 3.60 -7.26
CA ASN A 271 14.55 4.86 -6.52
C ASN A 271 13.22 4.97 -5.76
N ALA A 272 12.24 4.14 -6.10
CA ALA A 272 10.92 4.10 -5.46
C ALA A 272 10.88 3.17 -4.23
N ALA A 273 11.95 2.40 -3.99
CA ALA A 273 12.03 1.42 -2.91
C ALA A 273 12.37 2.06 -1.56
N MET A 274 11.84 1.47 -0.49
CA MET A 274 12.07 1.87 0.90
C MET A 274 13.34 1.29 1.50
N LEU A 275 13.87 0.21 0.91
CA LEU A 275 15.10 -0.43 1.34
C LEU A 275 16.12 -0.41 0.20
N ASP A 276 17.37 -0.16 0.53
CA ASP A 276 18.48 -0.45 -0.37
C ASP A 276 18.72 -1.97 -0.46
N PRO A 277 19.64 -2.44 -1.30
CA PRO A 277 19.88 -3.87 -1.47
C PRO A 277 20.42 -4.56 -0.21
N ASP A 278 21.04 -3.80 0.70
CA ASP A 278 21.58 -4.29 1.97
C ASP A 278 20.51 -4.33 3.07
N GLY A 279 19.35 -3.70 2.84
CA GLY A 279 18.19 -3.67 3.74
C GLY A 279 18.21 -2.45 4.65
N GLN A 280 19.01 -1.44 4.32
CA GLN A 280 19.00 -0.16 5.00
C GLN A 280 17.84 0.68 4.48
N LEU A 281 17.18 1.41 5.38
CA LEU A 281 16.12 2.33 5.00
C LEU A 281 16.67 3.42 4.08
N THR A 282 16.00 3.62 2.95
CA THR A 282 16.18 4.79 2.07
C THR A 282 15.50 5.99 2.72
N ASP A 283 15.70 7.19 2.17
CA ASP A 283 15.01 8.39 2.68
C ASP A 283 13.48 8.23 2.63
N ILE A 284 12.94 7.70 1.53
CA ILE A 284 11.49 7.43 1.40
C ILE A 284 11.02 6.46 2.47
N GLY A 285 11.75 5.36 2.69
CA GLY A 285 11.41 4.38 3.72
C GLY A 285 11.42 4.99 5.13
N ALA A 286 12.45 5.80 5.43
CA ALA A 286 12.57 6.45 6.71
C ALA A 286 11.44 7.47 6.95
N TRP A 287 11.16 8.34 5.97
CA TRP A 287 10.07 9.31 6.08
C TRP A 287 8.70 8.62 6.22
N TYR A 288 8.48 7.52 5.49
CA TYR A 288 7.23 6.75 5.58
C TYR A 288 7.00 6.21 6.99
N LEU A 289 8.08 5.78 7.65
CA LEU A 289 8.09 5.34 9.04
C LEU A 289 8.15 6.49 10.07
N GLY A 290 8.03 7.75 9.65
CA GLY A 290 8.10 8.92 10.55
C GLY A 290 9.50 9.14 11.15
N ARG A 291 10.55 8.69 10.46
CA ARG A 291 11.95 8.78 10.89
C ARG A 291 12.70 9.86 10.08
N PRO A 292 13.80 10.42 10.60
CA PRO A 292 14.68 11.31 9.84
C PRO A 292 15.26 10.63 8.59
N ALA A 293 15.59 11.43 7.58
CA ALA A 293 16.32 10.97 6.39
C ALA A 293 17.60 10.19 6.79
N THR A 294 17.90 9.13 6.05
CA THR A 294 19.07 8.26 6.30
C THR A 294 20.25 8.60 5.40
N GLY A 295 20.01 9.29 4.29
CA GLY A 295 21.00 9.55 3.24
C GLY A 295 21.38 8.30 2.43
N VAL A 296 20.66 7.19 2.60
CA VAL A 296 20.91 5.94 1.88
C VAL A 296 20.32 6.03 0.48
N THR A 297 21.19 5.99 -0.53
CA THR A 297 20.80 5.97 -1.93
C THR A 297 20.45 4.55 -2.39
N PRO A 298 19.22 4.31 -2.90
CA PRO A 298 18.84 3.05 -3.52
C PRO A 298 19.73 2.70 -4.72
N SER A 299 19.90 1.42 -5.02
CA SER A 299 20.64 0.96 -6.21
C SER A 299 20.03 -0.31 -6.81
N ALA A 300 20.25 -0.51 -8.12
CA ALA A 300 19.77 -1.68 -8.84
C ALA A 300 20.58 -2.96 -8.56
N GLY A 301 21.57 -2.91 -7.67
CA GLY A 301 22.40 -4.07 -7.31
C GLY A 301 23.02 -3.93 -5.94
N LEU A 302 23.34 -5.07 -5.31
CA LEU A 302 24.05 -5.15 -4.04
C LEU A 302 25.32 -4.29 -4.10
N ARG A 303 25.48 -3.37 -3.15
CA ARG A 303 26.74 -2.63 -3.03
C ARG A 303 27.82 -3.66 -2.72
N GLY A 304 28.72 -3.89 -3.66
CA GLY A 304 29.86 -4.76 -3.44
C GLY A 304 30.56 -4.33 -2.15
N VAL A 305 30.66 -5.24 -1.19
CA VAL A 305 31.43 -5.05 0.04
C VAL A 305 32.76 -4.43 -0.36
N ASP A 306 33.06 -3.23 0.11
CA ASP A 306 34.35 -2.58 -0.16
C ASP A 306 35.46 -3.56 0.27
N PRO A 307 36.28 -4.09 -0.66
CA PRO A 307 37.31 -5.08 -0.33
C PRO A 307 38.35 -4.53 0.65
N ARG A 308 38.35 -3.22 0.93
CA ARG A 308 39.23 -2.59 1.92
C ARG A 308 38.76 -2.74 3.37
N ARG A 309 37.54 -3.20 3.64
CA ARG A 309 37.02 -3.43 5.01
C ARG A 309 36.93 -4.90 5.42
N ALA A 310 37.24 -5.84 4.52
CA ALA A 310 37.13 -7.28 4.76
C ALA A 310 38.49 -7.98 4.96
N VAL A 311 39.44 -7.34 5.64
CA VAL A 311 40.65 -8.02 6.12
C VAL A 311 40.69 -7.94 7.63
N SER A 312 40.07 -8.93 8.26
CA SER A 312 40.61 -9.71 9.37
C SER A 312 39.45 -10.36 10.09
N LEU A 313 39.23 -11.65 9.85
CA LEU A 313 38.95 -12.68 10.85
C LEU A 313 38.66 -14.00 10.11
N PHE A 314 39.65 -14.90 10.18
CA PHE A 314 39.61 -16.35 9.92
C PHE A 314 39.22 -16.82 8.50
N GLY A 315 39.98 -17.64 7.78
CA GLY A 315 40.96 -18.65 8.19
C GLY A 315 40.38 -20.05 7.90
N ALA A 316 40.79 -20.63 6.75
CA ALA A 316 40.71 -22.06 6.36
C ALA A 316 39.30 -22.68 6.19
N ALA A 317 38.89 -23.02 4.96
CA ALA A 317 39.01 -24.36 4.32
C ALA A 317 37.59 -25.00 4.22
N VAL A 318 37.15 -25.81 3.24
CA VAL A 318 37.62 -26.38 1.96
C VAL A 318 36.36 -27.01 1.31
N ALA A 319 36.28 -27.02 -0.04
CA ALA A 319 35.46 -27.87 -0.93
C ALA A 319 33.92 -27.93 -0.70
N GLY A 320 33.04 -27.62 -1.65
CA GLY A 320 33.05 -27.89 -3.08
C GLY A 320 32.05 -29.02 -3.37
N PHE A 321 30.90 -28.73 -4.01
CA PHE A 321 30.25 -29.63 -4.98
C PHE A 321 29.18 -28.88 -5.78
N ALA A 322 29.14 -29.22 -7.06
CA ALA A 322 28.39 -28.60 -8.13
C ALA A 322 26.94 -29.10 -8.25
N LEU A 323 26.13 -28.25 -8.87
CA LEU A 323 24.94 -28.48 -9.72
C LEU A 323 24.24 -29.86 -9.69
N LEU A 324 22.90 -29.82 -9.61
CA LEU A 324 22.03 -30.13 -10.75
C LEU A 324 20.59 -29.68 -10.48
N TYR A 325 20.00 -29.07 -11.52
CA TYR A 325 18.63 -28.56 -11.64
C TYR A 325 17.60 -29.70 -11.69
N VAL A 326 16.47 -29.49 -11.00
CA VAL A 326 15.10 -29.76 -11.48
C VAL A 326 14.23 -28.58 -11.04
#